data_AF-B5TIF6-F1
#
_entry.id   AF-B5TIF6-F1
#
_cell.length_a   1.000
_cell.length_b   1.000
_cell.length_c   1.000
_cell.angle_alpha   90.00
_cell.angle_beta   90.00
_cell.angle_gamma   90.00
#
_symmetry.space_group_name_H-M   'P 1'
#
loop_
_entity.id
_entity.type
_entity.pdbx_description
1 polymer ?
#
loop_
_entity_poly.entity_id
_entity_poly.type
_entity_poly.pdbx_seq_one_letter_code
_entity_poly.pdbx_strand_id
1 'polypeptide(L)'
;FTKGDENINSQPFQRWQNRFEFVAEAIKIAEQETGERKGHYLNVTANTPEEMYERAEFAKELNQPIIMHDFITGGFTANTGLSKWCRANGMLLHIHRAMHAVIDRHPKHGIHFRVLAKCLRLSGGDQLHTGTVVGKLEGDRQTTLGYIDQLRESFVPEDRSRGNFFDQDWGSMPGVFAVASGGIHVWHMP
;
A
#
# COMPACT_ATOMS: atom_id res chain seq x y z
N PHE A 1 12.67 -5.17 2.38
CA PHE A 1 11.60 -4.76 3.30
C PHE A 1 10.89 -6.00 3.87
N THR A 2 10.30 -5.87 5.06
CA THR A 2 9.25 -6.76 5.60
C THR A 2 7.99 -5.93 5.93
N LYS A 3 6.88 -6.51 6.41
CA LYS A 3 5.65 -5.76 6.76
C LYS A 3 4.86 -6.40 7.90
N GLY A 4 4.06 -5.60 8.61
CA GLY A 4 2.95 -6.12 9.40
C GLY A 4 1.88 -6.68 8.48
N ASP A 5 1.17 -7.73 8.89
CA ASP A 5 0.00 -8.16 8.12
C ASP A 5 -1.11 -7.09 8.20
N GLU A 6 -2.05 -7.06 7.26
CA GLU A 6 -3.09 -6.01 7.25
C GLU A 6 -4.00 -6.03 8.49
N ASN A 7 -4.04 -7.15 9.22
CA ASN A 7 -4.81 -7.29 10.44
C ASN A 7 -3.95 -7.20 11.71
N ILE A 8 -2.64 -7.02 11.58
CA ILE A 8 -1.72 -6.86 12.72
C ILE A 8 -1.68 -5.37 13.11
N ASN A 9 -2.59 -5.00 14.02
CA ASN A 9 -2.80 -3.63 14.47
C ASN A 9 -2.30 -3.52 15.91
N SER A 10 -3.18 -3.67 16.90
CA SER A 10 -2.82 -3.77 18.32
C SER A 10 -3.75 -4.75 19.04
N GLN A 11 -3.30 -5.99 19.19
CA GLN A 11 -4.08 -7.07 19.78
C GLN A 11 -3.46 -7.52 21.12
N PRO A 12 -4.18 -8.28 21.97
CA PRO A 12 -3.66 -8.75 23.25
C PRO A 12 -2.34 -9.54 23.15
N PHE A 13 -2.16 -10.30 22.07
CA PHE A 13 -0.96 -11.10 21.83
C PHE A 13 0.22 -10.26 21.28
N GLN A 14 -0.02 -9.04 20.79
CA GLN A 14 0.99 -8.19 20.19
C GLN A 14 0.53 -6.72 20.16
N ARG A 15 0.91 -5.96 21.19
CA ARG A 15 0.67 -4.51 21.24
C ARG A 15 1.56 -3.80 20.21
N TRP A 16 1.00 -2.77 19.58
CA TRP A 16 1.65 -2.07 18.46
C TRP A 16 2.99 -1.45 18.87
N GLN A 17 3.07 -0.83 20.04
CA GLN A 17 4.28 -0.13 20.50
C GLN A 17 5.46 -1.10 20.67
N ASN A 18 5.27 -2.20 21.40
CA ASN A 18 6.29 -3.24 21.56
C ASN A 18 6.75 -3.79 20.20
N ARG A 19 5.82 -4.02 19.27
CA ARG A 19 6.17 -4.47 17.92
C ARG A 19 7.05 -3.46 17.21
N PHE A 20 6.72 -2.17 17.29
CA PHE A 20 7.47 -1.10 16.61
C PHE A 20 8.90 -1.01 17.15
N GLU A 21 9.07 -1.08 18.47
CA GLU A 21 10.39 -1.07 19.13
C GLU A 21 11.27 -2.25 18.70
N PHE A 22 10.77 -3.48 18.81
CA PHE A 22 11.54 -4.67 18.43
C PHE A 22 11.86 -4.72 16.93
N VAL A 23 10.94 -4.27 16.08
CA VAL A 23 11.17 -4.19 14.63
C VAL A 23 12.21 -3.12 14.29
N ALA A 24 12.17 -1.97 14.95
CA ALA A 24 13.18 -0.91 14.76
C ALA A 24 14.59 -1.40 15.13
N GLU A 25 14.72 -2.14 16.23
CA GLU A 25 15.97 -2.79 16.61
C GLU A 25 16.44 -3.81 15.55
N ALA A 26 15.54 -4.70 15.11
CA ALA A 26 15.85 -5.72 14.11
C ALA A 26 16.30 -5.11 12.77
N ILE A 27 15.69 -4.00 12.36
CA ILE A 27 16.10 -3.24 11.17
C ILE A 27 17.53 -2.74 11.33
N LYS A 28 17.85 -2.10 12.47
CA LYS A 28 19.19 -1.58 12.72
C LYS A 28 20.25 -2.67 12.69
N ILE A 29 19.97 -3.83 13.32
CA ILE A 29 20.86 -4.99 13.28
C ILE A 29 21.07 -5.44 11.83
N ALA A 30 19.99 -5.62 11.06
CA ALA A 30 20.09 -6.05 9.67
C ALA A 30 20.82 -5.04 8.77
N GLU A 31 20.66 -3.73 8.99
CA GLU A 31 21.42 -2.69 8.27
C GLU A 31 22.91 -2.76 8.62
N GLN A 32 23.26 -2.93 9.90
CA GLN A 32 24.66 -3.06 10.34
C GLN A 32 25.34 -4.30 9.77
N GLU A 33 24.65 -5.43 9.73
CA GLU A 33 25.19 -6.69 9.22
C GLU A 33 25.38 -6.69 7.69
N THR A 34 24.47 -6.03 6.96
CA THR A 34 24.44 -6.12 5.50
C THR A 34 25.02 -4.90 4.78
N GLY A 35 25.09 -3.74 5.44
CA GLY A 35 25.44 -2.46 4.81
C GLY A 35 24.38 -1.90 3.87
N GLU A 36 23.21 -2.55 3.76
CA GLU A 36 22.11 -2.14 2.90
C GLU A 36 21.00 -1.46 3.70
N ARG A 37 20.30 -0.51 3.08
CA ARG A 37 19.08 0.09 3.67
C ARG A 37 18.00 -0.96 3.86
N LYS A 38 17.39 -1.00 5.06
CA LYS A 38 16.28 -1.90 5.38
C LYS A 38 15.05 -1.09 5.83
N GLY A 39 13.94 -1.80 6.02
CA GLY A 39 12.70 -1.20 6.49
C GLY A 39 11.63 -2.25 6.70
N HIS A 40 10.68 -1.93 7.55
CA HIS A 40 9.48 -2.72 7.80
C HIS A 40 8.27 -1.82 7.76
N TYR A 41 7.22 -2.22 7.04
CA TYR A 41 6.02 -1.40 6.95
C TYR A 41 5.24 -1.55 8.25
N LEU A 42 5.45 -0.61 9.17
CA LEU A 42 4.79 -0.59 10.47
C LEU A 42 3.31 -0.21 10.28
N ASN A 43 2.39 -1.14 10.56
CA ASN A 43 0.96 -0.91 10.35
C ASN A 43 0.39 0.07 11.38
N VAL A 44 -0.02 1.25 10.90
CA VAL A 44 -0.63 2.31 11.70
C VAL A 44 -2.16 2.30 11.64
N THR A 45 -2.78 1.40 10.87
CA THR A 45 -4.26 1.26 10.82
C THR A 45 -4.83 1.08 12.23
N ALA A 46 -5.77 1.94 12.60
CA ALA A 46 -6.35 2.02 13.94
C ALA A 46 -7.86 2.24 13.88
N ASN A 47 -8.52 2.24 15.05
CA ASN A 47 -9.97 2.46 15.13
C ASN A 47 -10.35 3.92 14.91
N THR A 48 -9.45 4.84 15.23
CA THR A 48 -9.64 6.28 15.05
C THR A 48 -8.41 6.92 14.39
N PRO A 49 -8.57 8.07 13.72
CA PRO A 49 -7.44 8.82 13.20
C PRO A 49 -6.44 9.25 14.28
N GLU A 50 -6.89 9.56 15.50
CA GLU A 50 -6.02 9.96 16.61
C GLU A 50 -5.03 8.84 16.98
N GLU A 51 -5.53 7.61 17.15
CA GLU A 51 -4.68 6.43 17.39
C GLU A 51 -3.76 6.14 16.20
N MET A 52 -4.22 6.39 14.96
CA MET A 52 -3.41 6.21 13.77
C MET A 52 -2.23 7.19 13.74
N TYR A 53 -2.47 8.47 14.08
CA TYR A 53 -1.41 9.48 14.15
C TYR A 53 -0.45 9.23 15.31
N GLU A 54 -0.93 8.78 16.47
CA GLU A 54 -0.07 8.37 17.59
C GLU A 54 0.94 7.31 17.16
N ARG A 55 0.49 6.29 16.42
CA ARG A 55 1.38 5.24 15.88
C ARG A 55 2.35 5.80 14.84
N ALA A 56 1.89 6.70 13.97
CA ALA A 56 2.72 7.31 12.94
C ALA A 56 3.84 8.18 13.55
N GLU A 57 3.53 9.00 14.56
CA GLU A 57 4.53 9.79 15.29
C GLU A 57 5.54 8.89 15.98
N PHE A 58 5.10 7.82 16.66
CA PHE A 58 6.03 6.89 17.30
C PHE A 58 6.95 6.17 16.30
N ALA A 59 6.43 5.77 15.13
CA ALA A 59 7.27 5.20 14.06
C ALA A 59 8.35 6.20 13.58
N LYS A 60 8.01 7.49 13.50
CA LYS A 60 8.96 8.56 13.17
C LYS A 60 9.99 8.78 14.30
N GLU A 61 9.58 8.76 15.56
CA GLU A 61 10.51 8.85 16.72
C GLU A 61 11.54 7.71 16.71
N LEU A 62 11.12 6.53 16.26
CA LEU A 62 12.00 5.37 16.04
C LEU A 62 12.83 5.45 14.74
N ASN A 63 12.82 6.59 14.04
CA ASN A 63 13.51 6.85 12.77
C ASN A 63 13.20 5.82 11.68
N GLN A 64 11.97 5.32 11.64
CA GLN A 64 11.56 4.35 10.63
C GLN A 64 11.28 5.04 9.30
N PRO A 65 11.70 4.47 8.16
CA PRO A 65 11.58 5.15 6.86
C PRO A 65 10.21 4.97 6.21
N ILE A 66 9.38 4.04 6.71
CA ILE A 66 8.14 3.62 6.06
C ILE A 66 7.11 3.09 7.07
N ILE A 67 5.85 3.43 6.85
CA ILE A 67 4.68 2.88 7.55
C ILE A 67 3.69 2.26 6.54
N MET A 68 2.67 1.56 7.02
CA MET A 68 1.55 1.11 6.17
C MET A 68 0.17 1.45 6.72
N HIS A 69 -0.79 1.55 5.80
CA HIS A 69 -2.20 1.76 6.10
C HIS A 69 -3.13 0.96 5.18
N ASP A 70 -4.24 0.49 5.76
CA ASP A 70 -5.30 -0.23 5.06
C ASP A 70 -6.39 0.77 4.63
N PHE A 71 -6.16 1.44 3.49
CA PHE A 71 -6.92 2.66 3.15
C PHE A 71 -8.43 2.46 2.93
N ILE A 72 -8.88 1.25 2.56
CA ILE A 72 -10.31 0.96 2.35
C ILE A 72 -11.00 0.72 3.70
N THR A 73 -10.39 -0.07 4.58
CA THR A 73 -10.97 -0.38 5.89
C THR A 73 -10.81 0.77 6.88
N GLY A 74 -9.68 1.49 6.83
CA GLY A 74 -9.46 2.73 7.58
C GLY A 74 -10.19 3.95 6.99
N GLY A 75 -10.48 3.91 5.69
CA GLY A 75 -11.26 4.92 4.97
C GLY A 75 -10.43 6.04 4.35
N PHE A 76 -10.93 6.59 3.23
CA PHE A 76 -10.25 7.64 2.46
C PHE A 76 -9.97 8.93 3.23
N THR A 77 -10.83 9.30 4.19
CA THR A 77 -10.63 10.48 5.04
C THR A 77 -9.38 10.32 5.89
N ALA A 78 -9.22 9.17 6.56
CA ALA A 78 -8.04 8.87 7.36
C ALA A 78 -6.79 8.76 6.46
N ASN A 79 -6.88 8.04 5.33
CA ASN A 79 -5.76 7.90 4.40
C ASN A 79 -5.25 9.24 3.87
N THR A 80 -6.14 10.14 3.45
CA THR A 80 -5.75 11.45 2.91
C THR A 80 -5.07 12.31 3.98
N GLY A 81 -5.55 12.24 5.23
CA GLY A 81 -4.91 12.89 6.37
C GLY A 81 -3.52 12.31 6.64
N LEU A 82 -3.40 10.98 6.67
CA LEU A 82 -2.15 10.28 6.88
C LEU A 82 -1.13 10.56 5.76
N SER A 83 -1.56 10.60 4.50
CA SER A 83 -0.66 10.92 3.37
C SER A 83 -0.08 12.33 3.49
N LYS A 84 -0.91 13.32 3.88
CA LYS A 84 -0.43 14.69 4.13
C LYS A 84 0.57 14.73 5.29
N TRP A 85 0.30 13.99 6.35
CA TRP A 85 1.21 13.84 7.48
C TRP A 85 2.53 13.19 7.03
N CYS A 86 2.49 12.12 6.25
CA CYS A 86 3.67 11.42 5.74
C CYS A 86 4.54 12.35 4.90
N ARG A 87 3.93 13.12 4.00
CA ARG A 87 4.62 14.14 3.18
C ARG A 87 5.31 15.19 4.04
N ALA A 88 4.65 15.69 5.09
CA ALA A 88 5.22 16.69 5.99
C ALA A 88 6.39 16.16 6.82
N ASN A 89 6.47 14.84 7.03
CA ASN A 89 7.45 14.19 7.90
C ASN A 89 8.48 13.35 7.16
N GLY A 90 8.48 13.32 5.82
CA GLY A 90 9.41 12.52 5.02
C GLY A 90 9.25 11.01 5.22
N MET A 91 8.04 10.56 5.55
CA MET A 91 7.71 9.15 5.79
C MET A 91 7.15 8.51 4.52
N LEU A 92 7.65 7.35 4.10
CA LEU A 92 7.03 6.58 3.02
C LEU A 92 5.74 5.91 3.52
N LEU A 93 4.74 5.82 2.64
CA LEU A 93 3.43 5.26 2.93
C LEU A 93 3.09 4.09 2.01
N HIS A 94 3.19 2.87 2.55
CA HIS A 94 2.71 1.67 1.88
C HIS A 94 1.21 1.48 2.07
N ILE A 95 0.48 1.23 0.98
CA ILE A 95 -0.97 1.07 1.01
C ILE A 95 -1.36 -0.38 0.75
N HIS A 96 -2.06 -0.94 1.71
CA HIS A 96 -2.69 -2.24 1.57
C HIS A 96 -4.18 -2.09 1.23
N ARG A 97 -4.68 -2.94 0.33
CA ARG A 97 -6.04 -2.84 -0.23
C ARG A 97 -7.03 -3.80 0.44
N ALA A 98 -6.87 -4.10 1.73
CA ALA A 98 -7.78 -4.99 2.46
C ALA A 98 -9.24 -4.60 2.18
N MET A 99 -10.14 -5.60 2.07
CA MET A 99 -11.56 -5.43 1.70
C MET A 99 -11.86 -5.10 0.22
N HIS A 100 -10.88 -4.78 -0.63
CA HIS A 100 -11.16 -4.39 -2.04
C HIS A 100 -12.02 -5.41 -2.82
N ALA A 101 -11.76 -6.71 -2.66
CA ALA A 101 -12.46 -7.77 -3.38
C ALA A 101 -13.93 -7.94 -2.99
N VAL A 102 -14.37 -7.34 -1.88
CA VAL A 102 -15.80 -7.20 -1.55
C VAL A 102 -16.51 -6.28 -2.56
N ILE A 103 -15.75 -5.32 -3.11
CA ILE A 103 -16.25 -4.23 -3.96
C ILE A 103 -15.95 -4.49 -5.44
N ASP A 104 -14.79 -5.06 -5.77
CA ASP A 104 -14.26 -5.01 -7.15
C ASP A 104 -14.21 -6.35 -7.90
N ARG A 105 -14.57 -7.45 -7.24
CA ARG A 105 -14.42 -8.79 -7.80
C ARG A 105 -15.52 -9.17 -8.78
N HIS A 106 -16.76 -8.79 -8.50
CA HIS A 106 -17.90 -9.28 -9.29
C HIS A 106 -18.04 -8.48 -10.60
N PRO A 107 -17.98 -9.12 -11.78
CA PRO A 107 -17.91 -8.40 -13.06
C PRO A 107 -19.19 -7.64 -13.43
N LYS A 108 -20.31 -7.94 -12.76
CA LYS A 108 -21.63 -7.32 -13.04
C LYS A 108 -22.11 -6.35 -11.96
N HIS A 109 -21.39 -6.22 -10.85
CA HIS A 109 -21.82 -5.35 -9.74
C HIS A 109 -20.62 -4.95 -8.88
N GLY A 110 -20.53 -3.65 -8.56
CA GLY A 110 -19.46 -3.11 -7.74
C GLY A 110 -18.67 -2.02 -8.44
N ILE A 111 -17.42 -1.82 -7.99
CA ILE A 111 -16.51 -0.79 -8.52
C ILE A 111 -15.21 -1.47 -8.89
N HIS A 112 -14.88 -1.49 -10.18
CA HIS A 112 -13.66 -2.15 -10.64
C HIS A 112 -12.39 -1.53 -10.00
N PHE A 113 -11.41 -2.38 -9.66
CA PHE A 113 -10.19 -1.99 -8.92
C PHE A 113 -9.45 -0.80 -9.51
N ARG A 114 -9.41 -0.67 -10.86
CA ARG A 114 -8.84 0.49 -11.55
C ARG A 114 -9.32 1.83 -10.97
N VAL A 115 -10.61 1.94 -10.62
CA VAL A 115 -11.17 3.18 -10.05
C VAL A 115 -10.59 3.39 -8.65
N LEU A 116 -10.52 2.35 -7.82
CA LEU A 116 -9.93 2.42 -6.48
C LEU A 116 -8.43 2.76 -6.54
N ALA A 117 -7.70 2.25 -7.53
CA ALA A 117 -6.29 2.58 -7.77
C ALA A 117 -6.11 4.08 -8.12
N LYS A 118 -6.98 4.64 -8.97
CA LYS A 118 -7.00 6.09 -9.26
C LYS A 118 -7.32 6.91 -8.00
N CYS A 119 -8.36 6.53 -7.27
CA CYS A 119 -8.74 7.20 -6.02
C CYS A 119 -7.61 7.18 -5.00
N LEU A 120 -6.86 6.07 -4.90
CA LEU A 120 -5.70 5.99 -4.03
C LEU A 120 -4.56 6.91 -4.51
N ARG A 121 -4.20 6.88 -5.79
CA ARG A 121 -3.15 7.78 -6.33
C ARG A 121 -3.46 9.25 -6.04
N LEU A 122 -4.73 9.65 -6.14
CA LEU A 122 -5.21 11.00 -5.78
C LEU A 122 -5.20 11.27 -4.27
N SER A 123 -5.67 10.31 -3.46
CA SER A 123 -5.72 10.42 -1.98
C SER A 123 -4.32 10.48 -1.37
N GLY A 124 -3.37 9.78 -2.01
CA GLY A 124 -1.97 9.73 -1.66
C GLY A 124 -1.55 8.38 -1.06
N GLY A 125 -0.41 7.89 -1.53
CA GLY A 125 0.26 6.66 -1.14
C GLY A 125 1.45 6.41 -2.06
N ASP A 126 2.54 5.88 -1.53
CA ASP A 126 3.77 5.66 -2.31
C ASP A 126 3.81 4.28 -2.95
N GLN A 127 3.07 3.32 -2.37
CA GLN A 127 2.99 1.95 -2.85
C GLN A 127 1.55 1.45 -2.74
N LEU A 128 1.10 0.63 -3.69
CA LEU A 128 -0.23 -0.01 -3.64
C LEU A 128 -0.16 -1.46 -4.12
N HIS A 129 -0.79 -2.36 -3.37
CA HIS A 129 -1.02 -3.74 -3.80
C HIS A 129 -1.84 -3.79 -5.10
N THR A 130 -1.29 -4.40 -6.15
CA THR A 130 -1.93 -4.52 -7.48
C THR A 130 -2.30 -5.96 -7.82
N GLY A 131 -1.85 -6.95 -7.04
CA GLY A 131 -2.07 -8.37 -7.34
C GLY A 131 -0.93 -8.97 -8.15
N THR A 132 -0.97 -10.29 -8.31
CA THR A 132 0.17 -11.07 -8.81
C THR A 132 -0.07 -11.69 -10.17
N VAL A 133 -1.32 -11.79 -10.63
CA VAL A 133 -1.76 -12.56 -11.81
C VAL A 133 -1.56 -14.07 -11.67
N VAL A 134 -0.40 -14.51 -11.18
CA VAL A 134 0.02 -15.92 -11.09
C VAL A 134 -0.07 -16.51 -9.68
N GLY A 135 -0.35 -15.69 -8.67
CA GLY A 135 -0.39 -16.12 -7.28
C GLY A 135 -1.77 -16.61 -6.82
N LYS A 136 -1.97 -16.62 -5.50
CA LYS A 136 -3.16 -17.24 -4.88
C LYS A 136 -4.47 -16.44 -5.02
N LEU A 137 -4.39 -15.18 -5.42
CA LEU A 137 -5.53 -14.26 -5.51
C LEU A 137 -5.82 -13.94 -6.98
N GLU A 138 -7.10 -13.80 -7.31
CA GLU A 138 -7.58 -13.50 -8.66
C GLU A 138 -6.99 -12.19 -9.22
N GLY A 139 -6.63 -12.20 -10.50
CA GLY A 139 -6.23 -11.02 -11.24
C GLY A 139 -5.96 -11.33 -12.71
N ASP A 140 -6.77 -10.77 -13.62
CA ASP A 140 -6.53 -10.86 -15.06
C ASP A 140 -5.29 -10.06 -15.48
N ARG A 141 -4.46 -10.61 -16.37
CA ARG A 141 -3.20 -10.00 -16.79
C ARG A 141 -3.40 -8.65 -17.50
N GLN A 142 -4.29 -8.57 -18.49
CA GLN A 142 -4.44 -7.36 -19.31
C GLN A 142 -4.99 -6.21 -18.49
N THR A 143 -6.00 -6.51 -17.67
CA THR A 143 -6.59 -5.55 -16.76
C THR A 143 -5.57 -5.08 -15.72
N THR A 144 -4.71 -5.99 -15.22
CA THR A 144 -3.65 -5.66 -14.27
C THR A 144 -2.61 -4.72 -14.85
N LEU A 145 -2.17 -4.94 -16.08
CA LEU A 145 -1.31 -4.00 -16.79
C LEU A 145 -2.00 -2.63 -16.91
N GLY A 146 -3.27 -2.61 -17.29
CA GLY A 146 -4.05 -1.39 -17.44
C GLY A 146 -4.06 -0.50 -16.19
N TYR A 147 -4.37 -1.06 -15.01
CA TYR A 147 -4.38 -0.25 -13.77
C TYR A 147 -2.99 -0.05 -13.14
N ILE A 148 -1.97 -0.82 -13.51
CA ILE A 148 -0.57 -0.49 -13.18
C ILE A 148 -0.14 0.77 -13.94
N ASP A 149 -0.48 0.89 -15.22
CA ASP A 149 -0.19 2.09 -16.01
C ASP A 149 -0.88 3.33 -15.36
N GLN A 150 -2.13 3.17 -14.88
CA GLN A 150 -2.84 4.23 -14.14
C GLN A 150 -2.14 4.67 -12.85
N LEU A 151 -1.31 3.81 -12.25
CA LEU A 151 -0.56 4.15 -11.04
C LEU A 151 0.78 4.82 -11.34
N ARG A 152 1.39 4.55 -12.50
CA ARG A 152 2.79 4.89 -12.76
C ARG A 152 2.98 5.99 -13.79
N GLU A 153 2.18 5.99 -14.85
CA GLU A 153 2.41 6.85 -16.00
C GLU A 153 1.81 8.24 -15.76
N SER A 154 2.37 9.25 -16.43
CA SER A 154 1.83 10.61 -16.43
C SER A 154 0.62 10.75 -17.35
N PHE A 155 0.52 9.94 -18.40
CA PHE A 155 -0.62 9.89 -19.31
C PHE A 155 -0.90 8.43 -19.69
N VAL A 156 -2.15 8.01 -19.58
CA VAL A 156 -2.60 6.67 -19.96
C VAL A 156 -3.71 6.79 -21.01
N PRO A 157 -3.49 6.34 -22.25
CA PRO A 157 -4.53 6.39 -23.28
C PRO A 157 -5.66 5.40 -23.01
N GLU A 158 -6.79 5.65 -23.64
CA GLU A 158 -7.90 4.71 -23.75
C GLU A 158 -7.43 3.40 -24.41
N ASP A 159 -7.78 2.29 -23.79
CA ASP A 159 -7.48 0.94 -24.27
C ASP A 159 -8.47 -0.05 -23.64
N ARG A 160 -9.59 -0.31 -24.33
CA ARG A 160 -10.58 -1.31 -23.88
C ARG A 160 -9.99 -2.70 -23.66
N SER A 161 -8.92 -3.08 -24.38
CA SER A 161 -8.32 -4.42 -24.23
C SER A 161 -7.66 -4.61 -22.86
N ARG A 162 -7.24 -3.51 -22.23
CA ARG A 162 -6.76 -3.44 -20.84
C ARG A 162 -7.79 -2.88 -19.86
N GLY A 163 -9.02 -2.66 -20.33
CA GLY A 163 -10.11 -2.09 -19.55
C GLY A 163 -9.92 -0.61 -19.20
N ASN A 164 -9.11 0.15 -19.92
CA ASN A 164 -9.04 1.60 -19.80
C ASN A 164 -10.11 2.23 -20.69
N PHE A 165 -11.14 2.82 -20.08
CA PHE A 165 -12.31 3.33 -20.80
C PHE A 165 -12.15 4.77 -21.31
N PHE A 166 -11.15 5.48 -20.80
CA PHE A 166 -10.92 6.90 -21.08
C PHE A 166 -9.43 7.16 -21.00
N ASP A 167 -8.98 8.15 -21.78
CA ASP A 167 -7.69 8.79 -21.55
C ASP A 167 -7.64 9.33 -20.11
N GLN A 168 -6.49 9.20 -19.47
CA GLN A 168 -6.23 9.74 -18.15
C GLN A 168 -4.90 10.46 -18.15
N ASP A 169 -4.97 11.78 -18.05
CA ASP A 169 -3.82 12.63 -17.75
C ASP A 169 -3.69 12.80 -16.23
N TRP A 170 -2.47 12.58 -15.72
CA TRP A 170 -2.08 12.74 -14.32
C TRP A 170 -1.21 13.97 -14.08
N GLY A 171 -0.85 14.71 -15.15
CA GLY A 171 0.05 15.84 -15.10
C GLY A 171 1.38 15.47 -14.45
N SER A 172 1.79 16.26 -13.45
CA SER A 172 3.02 16.05 -12.69
C SER A 172 2.82 15.21 -11.41
N MET A 173 1.67 14.56 -11.25
CA MET A 173 1.41 13.73 -10.07
C MET A 173 2.41 12.56 -10.00
N PRO A 174 3.11 12.38 -8.87
CA PRO A 174 4.02 11.25 -8.70
C PRO A 174 3.35 9.91 -8.98
N GLY A 175 4.15 8.96 -9.49
CA GLY A 175 3.72 7.58 -9.63
C GLY A 175 3.65 6.86 -8.28
N VAL A 176 2.87 5.78 -8.23
CA VAL A 176 2.75 4.86 -7.10
C VAL A 176 3.43 3.54 -7.47
N PHE A 177 4.23 2.99 -6.56
CA PHE A 177 4.87 1.70 -6.77
C PHE A 177 3.83 0.58 -6.74
N ALA A 178 3.70 -0.17 -7.83
CA ALA A 178 2.81 -1.33 -7.90
C ALA A 178 3.42 -2.52 -7.14
N VAL A 179 2.68 -3.06 -6.16
CA VAL A 179 3.14 -4.16 -5.31
C VAL A 179 2.43 -5.47 -5.68
N ALA A 180 3.21 -6.44 -6.15
CA ALA A 180 2.75 -7.81 -6.34
C ALA A 180 2.97 -8.62 -5.06
N SER A 181 1.89 -9.15 -4.46
CA SER A 181 1.95 -9.98 -3.26
C SER A 181 0.80 -10.99 -3.22
N GLY A 182 1.08 -12.17 -2.65
CA GLY A 182 0.12 -13.24 -2.41
C GLY A 182 0.44 -14.52 -3.18
N GLY A 183 1.00 -15.51 -2.47
CA GLY A 183 1.21 -16.87 -3.01
C GLY A 183 2.25 -16.97 -4.13
N ILE A 184 3.15 -15.99 -4.26
CA ILE A 184 4.30 -16.08 -5.16
C ILE A 184 5.47 -16.79 -4.46
N HIS A 185 6.35 -17.40 -5.26
CA HIS A 185 7.52 -18.16 -4.82
C HIS A 185 8.57 -18.12 -5.94
N VAL A 186 9.75 -18.72 -5.72
CA VAL A 186 10.90 -18.62 -6.62
C VAL A 186 10.59 -18.91 -8.10
N TRP A 187 9.75 -19.91 -8.40
CA TRP A 187 9.39 -20.24 -9.79
C TRP A 187 8.50 -19.21 -10.51
N HIS A 188 8.00 -18.20 -9.80
CA HIS A 188 7.27 -17.08 -10.41
C HIS A 188 8.22 -15.94 -10.83
N MET A 189 9.52 -16.06 -10.52
CA MET A 189 10.58 -15.19 -11.03
C MET A 189 11.24 -15.91 -12.22
N PRO A 190 10.90 -15.54 -13.47
CA PRO A 190 11.44 -16.19 -14.67
C PRO A 190 12.91 -15.88 -14.92
#